data_AF-A0A0R3RAN3-F1
#
_entry.id   AF-A0A0R3RAN3-F1
#
_cell.length_a   1.000
_cell.length_b   1.000
_cell.length_c   1.000
_cell.angle_alpha   90.00
_cell.angle_beta   90.00
_cell.angle_gamma   90.00
#
_symmetry.space_group_name_H-M   'P 1'
#
loop_
_entity.id
_entity.type
_entity.pdbx_description
1 polymer ?
#
loop_
_entity_poly.entity_id
_entity_poly.type
_entity_poly.pdbx_seq_one_letter_code
_entity_poly.pdbx_strand_id
1 'polypeptide(L)'
;LESLSLPIDELDEIIANTKLVLCQNETIYESVRRIFELARKHNVQTFLNYAPVEVTFAKTILKLADILCTNEIETEYLADQRIETIEDAQESAKKLLQAGPSIVILTLGAKGVTYATKQGDSGHITVPTVKVVETTGAGDSFCGAFAYFFVKRPELKLKEQIRRAAYISTLSVQRKGSRDSYLWPKDLPPDLLT
;
A
#
# COMPACT_ATOMS: atom_id res chain seq x y z
N LEU A 1 1.04 31.53 -12.25
CA LEU A 1 0.76 30.57 -11.16
C LEU A 1 2.10 30.09 -10.65
N GLU A 2 2.68 30.87 -9.75
CA GLU A 2 3.98 30.60 -9.13
C GLU A 2 3.90 29.27 -8.39
N SER A 3 4.88 28.40 -8.64
CA SER A 3 5.02 27.10 -8.02
C SER A 3 5.19 27.27 -6.52
N LEU A 4 4.14 26.96 -5.76
CA LEU A 4 4.19 26.67 -4.33
C LEU A 4 4.90 25.31 -4.10
N SER A 5 6.07 25.10 -4.71
CA SER A 5 6.98 24.05 -4.31
C SER A 5 7.71 24.58 -3.08
N LEU A 6 7.36 24.06 -1.89
CA LEU A 6 8.45 23.66 -1.02
C LEU A 6 9.38 22.84 -1.93
N PRO A 7 10.67 23.21 -2.11
CA PRO A 7 11.54 22.43 -2.95
C PRO A 7 11.53 21.03 -2.34
N ILE A 8 11.01 20.04 -3.06
CA ILE A 8 10.96 18.65 -2.55
C ILE A 8 12.37 18.19 -2.13
N ASP A 9 13.39 18.83 -2.70
CA ASP A 9 14.79 18.71 -2.33
C ASP A 9 15.13 19.12 -0.88
N GLU A 10 14.37 20.02 -0.25
CA GLU A 10 14.50 20.33 1.18
C GLU A 10 14.09 19.15 2.07
N LEU A 11 13.36 18.17 1.54
CA LEU A 11 13.03 16.94 2.26
C LEU A 11 14.17 15.91 2.22
N ASP A 12 15.28 16.15 1.50
CA ASP A 12 16.37 15.17 1.32
C ASP A 12 16.90 14.63 2.65
N GLU A 13 17.16 15.50 3.62
CA GLU A 13 17.68 15.10 4.95
C GLU A 13 16.64 14.32 5.76
N ILE A 14 15.37 14.73 5.72
CA ILE A 14 14.28 14.01 6.40
C ILE A 14 14.12 12.62 5.78
N ILE A 15 14.08 12.54 4.44
CA ILE A 15 13.94 11.29 3.71
C ILE A 15 15.12 10.36 4.05
N ALA A 16 16.37 10.86 4.00
CA ALA A 16 17.57 10.08 4.31
C ALA A 16 17.53 9.40 5.68
N ASN A 17 16.86 10.02 6.65
CA ASN A 17 16.75 9.53 8.03
C ASN A 17 15.50 8.67 8.29
N THR A 18 14.69 8.40 7.26
CA THR A 18 13.49 7.53 7.37
C THR A 18 13.80 6.07 6.98
N LYS A 19 12.82 5.18 7.17
CA LYS A 19 12.90 3.77 6.76
C LYS A 19 12.03 3.43 5.56
N LEU A 20 10.97 4.20 5.37
CA LEU A 20 9.95 3.98 4.35
C LEU A 20 9.32 5.33 4.01
N VAL A 21 9.10 5.60 2.73
CA VAL A 21 8.28 6.71 2.26
C VAL A 21 7.04 6.14 1.58
N LEU A 22 5.87 6.53 2.08
CA LEU A 22 4.56 6.16 1.53
C LEU A 22 3.94 7.35 0.79
N CYS A 23 3.60 7.15 -0.49
CA CYS A 23 2.85 8.13 -1.27
C CYS A 23 1.60 7.51 -1.92
N GLN A 24 0.64 8.37 -2.27
CA GLN A 24 -0.58 8.03 -2.99
C GLN A 24 -0.67 8.75 -4.33
N ASN A 25 -1.64 8.35 -5.16
CA ASN A 25 -1.95 9.00 -6.44
C ASN A 25 -2.99 10.15 -6.28
N GLU A 26 -2.84 10.98 -5.25
CA GLU A 26 -3.70 12.14 -4.99
C GLU A 26 -2.92 13.47 -5.03
N THR A 27 -1.67 13.41 -5.46
CA THR A 27 -0.76 14.56 -5.51
C THR A 27 -0.10 14.66 -6.87
N ILE A 28 0.63 15.76 -7.10
CA ILE A 28 1.30 16.02 -8.38
C ILE A 28 2.34 14.93 -8.64
N TYR A 29 2.21 14.25 -9.79
CA TYR A 29 3.12 13.19 -10.22
C TYR A 29 4.60 13.54 -10.05
N GLU A 30 5.01 14.74 -10.46
CA GLU A 30 6.40 15.20 -10.35
C GLU A 30 6.90 15.27 -8.90
N SER A 31 6.01 15.57 -7.95
CA SER A 31 6.36 15.56 -6.52
C SER A 31 6.60 14.14 -6.02
N VAL A 32 5.70 13.21 -6.32
CA VAL A 32 5.86 11.79 -5.94
C VAL A 32 7.10 11.18 -6.59
N ARG A 33 7.30 11.45 -7.88
CA ARG A 33 8.50 11.03 -8.63
C ARG A 33 9.76 11.52 -7.93
N ARG A 34 9.84 12.82 -7.61
CA ARG A 34 11.02 13.40 -6.97
C ARG A 34 11.25 12.82 -5.57
N ILE A 35 10.20 12.67 -4.76
CA ILE A 35 10.27 12.05 -3.43
C ILE A 35 10.84 10.62 -3.53
N PHE A 36 10.36 9.81 -4.48
CA PHE A 36 10.85 8.44 -4.65
C PHE A 36 12.30 8.42 -5.17
N GLU A 37 12.70 9.34 -6.04
CA GLU A 37 14.11 9.47 -6.45
C GLU A 37 15.03 9.79 -5.28
N LEU A 38 14.64 10.70 -4.39
CA LEU A 38 15.38 11.02 -3.17
C LEU A 38 15.44 9.81 -2.22
N ALA A 39 14.32 9.11 -2.03
CA ALA A 39 14.28 7.91 -1.19
C ALA A 39 15.24 6.83 -1.71
N ARG A 40 15.22 6.57 -3.03
CA ARG A 40 16.12 5.60 -3.67
C ARG A 40 17.59 6.00 -3.59
N LYS A 41 17.92 7.29 -3.76
CA LYS A 41 19.27 7.83 -3.56
C LYS A 41 19.83 7.45 -2.18
N HIS A 42 18.97 7.40 -1.15
CA HIS A 42 19.35 7.07 0.23
C HIS A 42 19.07 5.62 0.65
N ASN A 43 18.71 4.73 -0.30
CA ASN A 43 18.32 3.34 -0.03
C ASN A 43 17.12 3.21 0.94
N VAL A 44 16.25 4.20 0.95
CA VAL A 44 14.99 4.21 1.70
C VAL A 44 13.91 3.53 0.87
N GLN A 45 13.13 2.66 1.51
CA GLN A 45 12.07 1.90 0.83
C GLN A 45 10.97 2.84 0.34
N THR A 46 10.51 2.63 -0.88
CA THR A 46 9.38 3.39 -1.47
C THR A 46 8.13 2.53 -1.52
N PHE A 47 7.05 3.04 -0.94
CA PHE A 47 5.75 2.40 -0.92
C PHE A 47 4.73 3.29 -1.63
N LEU A 48 4.18 2.79 -2.73
CA LEU A 48 3.12 3.45 -3.48
C LEU A 48 1.78 2.76 -3.21
N ASN A 49 0.83 3.49 -2.65
CA ASN A 49 -0.57 3.13 -2.77
C ASN A 49 -1.12 3.79 -4.05
N TYR A 50 -1.22 3.04 -5.14
CA TYR A 50 -1.72 3.58 -6.40
C TYR A 50 -3.24 3.64 -6.34
N ALA A 51 -3.75 4.72 -5.74
CA ALA A 51 -5.17 5.02 -5.65
C ALA A 51 -5.36 6.55 -5.53
N PRO A 52 -6.38 7.15 -6.17
CA PRO A 52 -7.27 6.54 -7.18
C PRO A 52 -6.56 6.31 -8.52
N VAL A 53 -7.28 5.80 -9.54
CA VAL A 53 -6.80 5.83 -10.93
C VAL A 53 -6.87 7.25 -11.46
N GLU A 54 -5.73 7.80 -11.85
CA GLU A 54 -5.64 9.09 -12.55
C GLU A 54 -4.83 8.95 -13.83
N VAL A 55 -5.40 9.33 -14.97
CA VAL A 55 -4.79 9.17 -16.29
C VAL A 55 -3.52 10.04 -16.44
N THR A 56 -3.48 11.17 -15.76
CA THR A 56 -2.33 12.08 -15.76
C THR A 56 -1.17 11.59 -14.91
N PHE A 57 -1.39 10.59 -14.05
CA PHE A 57 -0.34 10.00 -13.23
C PHE A 57 0.30 8.83 -13.97
N ALA A 58 1.53 9.02 -14.42
CA ALA A 58 2.16 8.08 -15.32
C ALA A 58 2.54 6.76 -14.61
N LYS A 59 2.19 5.62 -15.24
CA LYS A 59 2.58 4.27 -14.79
C LYS A 59 4.09 4.06 -14.64
N THR A 60 4.92 4.94 -15.21
CA THR A 60 6.39 4.92 -15.06
C THR A 60 6.86 5.05 -13.62
N ILE A 61 6.04 5.61 -12.72
CA ILE A 61 6.32 5.67 -11.28
C ILE A 61 6.56 4.30 -10.65
N LEU A 62 5.97 3.23 -11.22
CA LEU A 62 6.11 1.87 -10.71
C LEU A 62 7.58 1.40 -10.69
N LYS A 63 8.42 1.93 -11.57
CA LYS A 63 9.87 1.65 -11.61
C LYS A 63 10.62 2.21 -10.39
N LEU A 64 10.02 3.18 -9.70
CA LEU A 64 10.59 3.82 -8.52
C LEU A 64 9.99 3.30 -7.21
N ALA A 65 8.90 2.52 -7.27
CA ALA A 65 8.26 1.92 -6.11
C ALA A 65 8.88 0.55 -5.80
N ASP A 66 9.30 0.32 -4.56
CA ASP A 66 9.73 -1.00 -4.09
C ASP A 66 8.51 -1.86 -3.70
N ILE A 67 7.46 -1.21 -3.17
CA ILE A 67 6.20 -1.80 -2.75
C ILE A 67 5.06 -1.10 -3.48
N LEU A 68 4.16 -1.86 -4.08
CA LEU A 68 2.91 -1.38 -4.67
C LEU A 68 1.73 -1.95 -3.92
N CYS A 69 0.79 -1.10 -3.49
CA CYS A 69 -0.53 -1.49 -3.03
C CYS A 69 -1.61 -0.88 -3.94
N THR A 70 -2.65 -1.65 -4.22
CA THR A 70 -3.79 -1.30 -5.08
C THR A 70 -5.05 -2.03 -4.60
N ASN A 71 -6.24 -1.54 -4.95
CA ASN A 71 -7.46 -2.35 -4.95
C ASN A 71 -7.71 -3.02 -6.31
N GLU A 72 -8.84 -3.72 -6.46
CA GLU A 72 -9.24 -4.34 -7.73
C GLU A 72 -9.20 -3.37 -8.91
N ILE A 73 -9.85 -2.22 -8.80
CA ILE A 73 -9.99 -1.23 -9.88
C ILE A 73 -8.63 -0.73 -10.34
N GLU A 74 -7.72 -0.42 -9.41
CA GLU A 74 -6.40 0.07 -9.78
C GLU A 74 -5.49 -1.03 -10.32
N THR A 75 -5.61 -2.26 -9.81
CA THR A 75 -4.92 -3.39 -10.44
C THR A 75 -5.42 -3.63 -11.86
N GLU A 76 -6.73 -3.64 -12.09
CA GLU A 76 -7.27 -3.85 -13.43
C GLU A 76 -6.73 -2.80 -14.41
N TYR A 77 -6.69 -1.53 -13.97
CA TYR A 77 -6.12 -0.44 -14.74
C TYR A 77 -4.62 -0.61 -15.01
N LEU A 78 -3.83 -0.94 -14.00
CA LEU A 78 -2.37 -1.05 -14.13
C LEU A 78 -1.96 -2.29 -14.91
N ALA A 79 -2.56 -3.43 -14.60
CA ALA A 79 -2.27 -4.73 -15.19
C ALA A 79 -2.93 -4.94 -16.56
N ASP A 80 -3.91 -4.10 -16.93
CA ASP A 80 -4.68 -4.26 -18.18
C ASP A 80 -5.30 -5.67 -18.26
N GLN A 81 -5.98 -6.06 -17.19
CA GLN A 81 -6.58 -7.38 -16.99
C GLN A 81 -7.76 -7.26 -16.04
N ARG A 82 -8.90 -7.86 -16.37
CA ARG A 82 -10.06 -7.94 -15.46
C ARG A 82 -9.79 -8.92 -14.32
N ILE A 83 -10.30 -8.61 -13.13
CA ILE A 83 -10.21 -9.47 -11.96
C ILE A 83 -11.61 -9.97 -11.60
N GLU A 84 -11.87 -11.25 -11.87
CA GLU A 84 -13.14 -11.90 -11.53
C GLU A 84 -12.95 -12.93 -10.41
N THR A 85 -11.76 -13.54 -10.36
CA THR A 85 -11.37 -14.62 -9.44
C THR A 85 -10.15 -14.24 -8.60
N ILE A 86 -9.84 -15.08 -7.58
CA ILE A 86 -8.62 -14.90 -6.78
C ILE A 86 -7.38 -15.23 -7.62
N GLU A 87 -7.51 -16.19 -8.53
CA GLU A 87 -6.49 -16.59 -9.48
C GLU A 87 -6.10 -15.40 -10.39
N ASP A 88 -7.07 -14.68 -10.96
CA ASP A 88 -6.83 -13.47 -11.76
C ASP A 88 -6.07 -12.39 -10.97
N ALA A 89 -6.46 -12.21 -9.70
CA ALA A 89 -5.81 -11.26 -8.79
C ALA A 89 -4.36 -11.65 -8.52
N GLN A 90 -4.07 -12.94 -8.32
CA GLN A 90 -2.70 -13.44 -8.12
C GLN A 90 -1.84 -13.32 -9.38
N GLU A 91 -2.40 -13.61 -10.54
CA GLU A 91 -1.72 -13.43 -11.83
C GLU A 91 -1.42 -11.97 -12.11
N SER A 92 -2.37 -11.08 -11.86
CA SER A 92 -2.20 -9.64 -12.02
C SER A 92 -1.12 -9.09 -11.09
N ALA A 93 -1.10 -9.53 -9.82
CA ALA A 93 -0.03 -9.17 -8.88
C ALA A 93 1.35 -9.61 -9.39
N LYS A 94 1.47 -10.82 -9.94
CA LYS A 94 2.72 -11.31 -10.54
C LYS A 94 3.12 -10.51 -11.79
N LYS A 95 2.16 -10.14 -12.64
CA LYS A 95 2.38 -9.31 -13.83
C LYS A 95 2.93 -7.93 -13.44
N LEU A 96 2.39 -7.32 -12.39
CA LEU A 96 2.82 -5.99 -11.92
C LEU A 96 4.24 -5.97 -11.35
N LEU A 97 4.79 -7.09 -10.86
CA LEU A 97 6.21 -7.16 -10.47
C LEU A 97 7.16 -6.85 -11.64
N GLN A 98 6.75 -7.13 -12.88
CA GLN A 98 7.52 -6.83 -14.09
C GLN A 98 7.59 -5.33 -14.39
N ALA A 99 6.70 -4.52 -13.81
CA ALA A 99 6.69 -3.07 -13.98
C ALA A 99 7.70 -2.33 -13.09
N GLY A 100 8.24 -2.99 -12.06
CA GLY A 100 9.21 -2.37 -11.15
C GLY A 100 9.19 -2.89 -9.72
N PRO A 101 8.03 -2.94 -9.03
CA PRO A 101 7.97 -3.27 -7.60
C PRO A 101 8.53 -4.63 -7.26
N SER A 102 9.18 -4.73 -6.09
CA SER A 102 9.63 -6.01 -5.54
C SER A 102 8.54 -6.73 -4.78
N ILE A 103 7.55 -5.99 -4.27
CA ILE A 103 6.37 -6.48 -3.58
C ILE A 103 5.14 -5.83 -4.21
N VAL A 104 4.15 -6.63 -4.59
CA VAL A 104 2.82 -6.17 -5.02
C VAL A 104 1.79 -6.74 -4.05
N ILE A 105 0.93 -5.86 -3.55
CA ILE A 105 -0.17 -6.16 -2.66
C ILE A 105 -1.45 -5.66 -3.32
N LEU A 106 -2.46 -6.52 -3.36
CA LEU A 106 -3.76 -6.22 -3.93
C LEU A 106 -4.84 -6.50 -2.90
N THR A 107 -5.52 -5.47 -2.45
CA THR A 107 -6.67 -5.58 -1.53
C THR A 107 -7.92 -5.91 -2.32
N LEU A 108 -8.72 -6.87 -1.83
CA LEU A 108 -9.93 -7.39 -2.47
C LEU A 108 -11.19 -7.19 -1.62
N GLY A 109 -11.21 -6.13 -0.81
CA GLY A 109 -12.26 -5.86 0.18
C GLY A 109 -12.52 -7.06 1.10
N ALA A 110 -13.78 -7.52 1.14
CA ALA A 110 -14.20 -8.66 1.97
C ALA A 110 -13.56 -10.00 1.55
N LYS A 111 -13.02 -10.11 0.32
CA LYS A 111 -12.28 -11.30 -0.12
C LYS A 111 -10.85 -11.34 0.43
N GLY A 112 -10.39 -10.28 1.11
CA GLY A 112 -9.09 -10.23 1.76
C GLY A 112 -8.01 -9.59 0.88
N VAL A 113 -6.83 -10.20 0.82
CA VAL A 113 -5.65 -9.60 0.16
C VAL A 113 -4.87 -10.66 -0.62
N THR A 114 -4.44 -10.37 -1.84
CA THR A 114 -3.42 -11.15 -2.55
C THR A 114 -2.10 -10.41 -2.55
N TYR A 115 -1.00 -11.15 -2.64
CA TYR A 115 0.33 -10.56 -2.77
C TYR A 115 1.24 -11.44 -3.63
N ALA A 116 2.26 -10.81 -4.20
CA ALA A 116 3.34 -11.47 -4.89
C ALA A 116 4.66 -10.71 -4.69
N THR A 117 5.78 -11.42 -4.74
CA THR A 117 7.13 -10.87 -4.60
C THR A 117 8.03 -11.33 -5.73
N LYS A 118 9.07 -10.54 -6.06
CA LYS A 118 10.08 -10.94 -7.05
C LYS A 118 10.85 -12.20 -6.66
N GLN A 119 10.91 -12.51 -5.36
CA GLN A 119 11.58 -13.69 -4.82
C GLN A 119 10.71 -14.97 -4.93
N GLY A 120 9.48 -14.86 -5.44
CA GLY A 120 8.60 -16.00 -5.70
C GLY A 120 7.59 -16.31 -4.60
N ASP A 121 7.66 -15.62 -3.43
CA ASP A 121 6.60 -15.71 -2.43
C ASP A 121 5.34 -15.02 -2.97
N SER A 122 4.19 -15.70 -2.85
CA SER A 122 2.88 -15.18 -3.24
C SER A 122 1.79 -15.91 -2.47
N GLY A 123 0.62 -15.29 -2.35
CA GLY A 123 -0.48 -15.91 -1.65
C GLY A 123 -1.76 -15.10 -1.65
N HIS A 124 -2.80 -15.71 -1.12
CA HIS A 124 -4.07 -15.09 -0.80
C HIS A 124 -4.32 -15.23 0.71
N ILE A 125 -4.81 -14.17 1.33
CA ILE A 125 -5.07 -14.05 2.75
C ILE A 125 -6.52 -13.63 2.91
N THR A 126 -7.32 -14.48 3.54
CA THR A 126 -8.70 -14.15 3.87
C THR A 126 -8.77 -13.25 5.10
N VAL A 127 -9.86 -12.49 5.20
CA VAL A 127 -10.19 -11.67 6.38
C VAL A 127 -11.46 -12.19 7.04
N PRO A 128 -11.66 -11.96 8.35
CA PRO A 128 -12.89 -12.33 9.02
C PRO A 128 -14.10 -11.62 8.41
N THR A 129 -15.22 -12.33 8.28
CA THR A 129 -16.50 -11.71 7.96
C THR A 129 -16.98 -10.91 9.17
N VAL A 130 -17.22 -9.61 8.97
CA VAL A 130 -17.68 -8.69 10.01
C VAL A 130 -18.89 -7.90 9.53
N LYS A 131 -19.63 -7.31 10.47
CA LYS A 131 -20.71 -6.37 10.14
C LYS A 131 -20.09 -5.05 9.69
N VAL A 132 -20.19 -4.75 8.39
CA VAL A 132 -19.69 -3.49 7.82
C VAL A 132 -20.63 -2.35 8.20
N VAL A 133 -20.05 -1.26 8.71
CA VAL A 133 -20.72 0.03 8.94
C VAL A 133 -20.38 0.98 7.81
N GLU A 134 -19.09 1.16 7.51
CA GLU A 134 -18.61 2.05 6.46
C GLU A 134 -17.20 1.62 6.01
N THR A 135 -16.88 1.70 4.71
CA THR A 135 -15.58 1.26 4.18
C THR A 135 -14.60 2.39 3.87
N THR A 136 -15.02 3.64 4.05
CA THR A 136 -14.22 4.84 3.78
C THR A 136 -12.89 4.79 4.55
N GLY A 137 -11.76 4.91 3.86
CA GLY A 137 -10.42 4.87 4.47
C GLY A 137 -9.89 3.49 4.85
N ALA A 138 -10.61 2.39 4.55
CA ALA A 138 -10.13 1.04 4.84
C ALA A 138 -8.78 0.72 4.14
N GLY A 139 -8.59 1.21 2.92
CA GLY A 139 -7.34 1.08 2.17
C GLY A 139 -6.18 1.85 2.82
N ASP A 140 -6.43 3.05 3.34
CA ASP A 140 -5.42 3.83 4.08
C ASP A 140 -5.08 3.21 5.42
N SER A 141 -6.09 2.68 6.13
CA SER A 141 -5.92 1.89 7.36
C SER A 141 -5.01 0.68 7.09
N PHE A 142 -5.25 -0.04 5.98
CA PHE A 142 -4.40 -1.14 5.55
C PHE A 142 -2.96 -0.67 5.25
N CYS A 143 -2.78 0.37 4.43
CA CYS A 143 -1.46 0.86 4.05
C CYS A 143 -0.66 1.35 5.27
N GLY A 144 -1.28 2.09 6.18
CA GLY A 144 -0.66 2.56 7.42
C GLY A 144 -0.26 1.40 8.34
N ALA A 145 -1.15 0.42 8.52
CA ALA A 145 -0.85 -0.77 9.32
C ALA A 145 0.27 -1.61 8.70
N PHE A 146 0.24 -1.82 7.38
CA PHE A 146 1.28 -2.54 6.66
C PHE A 146 2.64 -1.82 6.79
N ALA A 147 2.67 -0.49 6.59
CA ALA A 147 3.87 0.33 6.78
C ALA A 147 4.43 0.19 8.20
N TYR A 148 3.58 0.17 9.22
CA TYR A 148 3.99 -0.08 10.61
C TYR A 148 4.67 -1.45 10.75
N PHE A 149 4.04 -2.54 10.29
CA PHE A 149 4.62 -3.88 10.42
C PHE A 149 5.90 -4.05 9.61
N PHE A 150 5.93 -3.52 8.39
CA PHE A 150 7.09 -3.59 7.51
C PHE A 150 8.32 -2.90 8.13
N VAL A 151 8.13 -1.75 8.80
CA VAL A 151 9.23 -0.98 9.40
C VAL A 151 9.57 -1.45 10.81
N LYS A 152 8.58 -1.71 11.65
CA LYS A 152 8.77 -1.96 13.09
C LYS A 152 8.90 -3.44 13.42
N ARG A 153 8.39 -4.32 12.57
CA ARG A 153 8.35 -5.78 12.78
C ARG A 153 8.97 -6.56 11.61
N PRO A 154 10.20 -6.20 11.14
CA PRO A 154 10.82 -6.81 9.97
C PRO A 154 11.14 -8.31 10.16
N GLU A 155 11.15 -8.81 11.40
CA GLU A 155 11.32 -10.22 11.72
C GLU A 155 10.09 -11.08 11.38
N LEU A 156 8.90 -10.46 11.24
CA LEU A 156 7.71 -11.16 10.79
C LEU A 156 7.81 -11.48 9.30
N LYS A 157 7.35 -12.66 8.90
CA LYS A 157 7.20 -13.02 7.48
C LYS A 157 6.25 -12.02 6.80
N LEU A 158 6.50 -11.69 5.53
CA LEU A 158 5.67 -10.75 4.77
C LEU A 158 4.17 -11.10 4.83
N LYS A 159 3.83 -12.38 4.63
CA LYS A 159 2.45 -12.89 4.78
C LYS A 159 1.81 -12.49 6.11
N GLU A 160 2.57 -12.54 7.20
CA GLU A 160 2.07 -12.20 8.54
C GLU A 160 1.91 -10.70 8.72
N GLN A 161 2.83 -9.89 8.20
CA GLN A 161 2.70 -8.42 8.17
C GLN A 161 1.42 -8.01 7.44
N ILE A 162 1.17 -8.58 6.26
CA ILE A 162 -0.03 -8.33 5.45
C ILE A 162 -1.29 -8.81 6.17
N ARG A 163 -1.27 -10.02 6.75
CA ARG A 163 -2.43 -10.58 7.48
C ARG A 163 -2.84 -9.67 8.64
N ARG A 164 -1.89 -9.17 9.42
CA ARG A 164 -2.18 -8.27 10.54
C ARG A 164 -2.67 -6.91 10.05
N ALA A 165 -2.10 -6.35 8.99
CA ALA A 165 -2.60 -5.12 8.37
C ALA A 165 -4.04 -5.27 7.85
N ALA A 166 -4.35 -6.37 7.19
CA ALA A 166 -5.70 -6.70 6.72
C ALA A 166 -6.70 -6.84 7.86
N TYR A 167 -6.28 -7.44 8.98
CA TYR A 167 -7.10 -7.53 10.18
C TYR A 167 -7.39 -6.15 10.79
N ILE A 168 -6.40 -5.26 10.90
CA ILE A 168 -6.60 -3.87 11.38
C ILE A 168 -7.58 -3.11 10.48
N SER A 169 -7.44 -3.23 9.15
CA SER A 169 -8.39 -2.65 8.19
C SER A 169 -9.80 -3.22 8.35
N THR A 170 -9.94 -4.51 8.66
CA THR A 170 -11.25 -5.15 8.95
C THR A 170 -11.90 -4.60 10.23
N LEU A 171 -11.11 -4.12 11.19
CA LEU A 171 -11.65 -3.45 12.39
C LEU A 171 -12.14 -2.04 12.08
N SER A 172 -11.48 -1.30 11.16
CA SER A 172 -11.90 0.07 10.83
C SER A 172 -13.26 0.10 10.15
N VAL A 173 -13.59 -0.89 9.30
CA VAL A 173 -14.87 -0.90 8.57
C VAL A 173 -16.12 -1.10 9.46
N GLN A 174 -15.92 -1.44 10.73
CA GLN A 174 -16.99 -1.61 11.72
C GLN A 174 -17.35 -0.29 12.43
N ARG A 175 -16.74 0.82 12.03
CA ARG A 175 -16.96 2.17 12.58
C ARG A 175 -17.26 3.16 11.45
N LYS A 176 -17.80 4.32 11.81
CA LYS A 176 -18.13 5.38 10.85
C LYS A 176 -16.93 6.31 10.64
N GLY A 177 -16.81 6.85 9.43
CA GLY A 177 -15.79 7.85 9.06
C GLY A 177 -14.45 7.25 8.61
N SER A 178 -13.58 8.11 8.06
CA SER A 178 -12.23 7.72 7.62
C SER A 178 -11.29 7.61 8.83
N ARG A 179 -10.51 8.65 9.15
CA ARG A 179 -9.53 8.64 10.25
C ARG A 179 -10.15 8.31 11.61
N ASP A 180 -11.39 8.74 11.84
CA ASP A 180 -12.12 8.48 13.09
C ASP A 180 -12.45 6.99 13.31
N SER A 181 -12.44 6.19 12.24
CA SER A 181 -12.65 4.74 12.34
C SER A 181 -11.40 3.97 12.74
N TYR A 182 -10.21 4.59 12.69
CA TYR A 182 -8.96 3.89 12.94
C TYR A 182 -8.77 3.62 14.43
N LEU A 183 -8.23 2.44 14.74
CA LEU A 183 -8.06 2.00 16.12
C LEU A 183 -6.70 2.44 16.65
N TRP A 184 -6.68 2.90 17.91
CA TRP A 184 -5.44 3.11 18.64
C TRP A 184 -4.84 1.77 19.06
N PRO A 185 -3.51 1.68 19.26
CA PRO A 185 -2.84 0.46 19.71
C PRO A 185 -3.49 -0.22 20.93
N LYS A 186 -3.95 0.57 21.91
CA LYS A 186 -4.62 0.08 23.12
C LYS A 186 -5.99 -0.57 22.88
N ASP A 187 -6.60 -0.30 21.74
CA ASP A 187 -7.93 -0.80 21.36
C ASP A 187 -7.83 -1.99 20.39
N LEU A 188 -6.61 -2.36 19.98
CA LEU A 188 -6.34 -3.55 19.18
C LEU A 188 -6.20 -4.79 20.08
N PRO A 189 -6.43 -6.00 19.55
CA PRO A 189 -6.11 -7.23 20.27
C PRO A 189 -4.65 -7.24 20.75
N PRO A 190 -4.36 -7.67 21.99
CA PRO A 190 -3.04 -7.52 22.62
C PRO A 190 -1.88 -8.08 21.78
N ASP A 191 -2.09 -9.24 21.15
CA ASP A 191 -1.04 -9.95 20.42
C ASP A 191 -0.85 -9.46 18.98
N LEU A 192 -1.68 -8.50 18.53
CA LEU A 192 -1.67 -8.08 17.13
C LEU A 192 -0.45 -7.23 16.79
N LEU A 193 0.09 -6.48 17.75
CA LEU A 193 1.26 -5.62 17.55
C LEU A 193 2.58 -6.24 18.03
N THR A 194 2.52 -7.35 18.78
CA THR A 194 3.65 -8.13 19.34
C THR A 194 4.02 -9.34 18.51
#